data_AF-A0A937NR04-F1
#
_entry.id   AF-A0A937NR04-F1
#
_cell.length_a   1.000
_cell.length_b   1.000
_cell.length_c   1.000
_cell.angle_alpha   90.00
_cell.angle_beta   90.00
_cell.angle_gamma   90.00
#
_symmetry.space_group_name_H-M   'P 1'
#
loop_
_entity.id
_entity.type
_entity.pdbx_description
1 polymer ?
#
loop_
_entity_poly.entity_id
_entity_poly.type
_entity_poly.pdbx_seq_one_letter_code
_entity_poly.pdbx_strand_id
1 'polypeptide(L)' 'YCAYLTGGQGSGILSSMVKANALAIIPEEWDHAPAGARVNCLPESSRLSGR' A
#
# COMPACT_ATOMS: atom_id res chain seq x y z
N TYR A 1 14.59 1.62 2.05
CA TYR A 1 13.33 1.39 2.80
C TYR A 1 12.69 0.11 2.28
N CYS A 2 12.17 -0.73 3.17
CA CYS A 2 11.44 -1.96 2.84
C CYS A 2 9.98 -1.80 3.28
N ALA A 3 9.03 -2.26 2.46
CA ALA A 3 7.61 -2.23 2.78
C ALA A 3 7.13 -3.61 3.24
N TYR A 4 6.22 -3.62 4.21
CA TYR A 4 5.57 -4.83 4.72
C TYR A 4 4.06 -4.62 4.72
N LEU A 5 3.31 -5.71 4.52
CA LEU A 5 1.85 -5.65 4.59
C LEU A 5 1.40 -5.36 6.02
N THR A 6 0.37 -4.55 6.17
CA THR A 6 -0.25 -4.19 7.46
C THR A 6 -1.15 -5.29 8.04
N GLY A 7 -1.32 -6.41 7.31
CA GLY A 7 -2.26 -7.50 7.62
C GLY A 7 -3.13 -7.83 6.40
N GLY A 8 -4.35 -8.33 6.62
CA GLY A 8 -5.32 -8.56 5.53
C GLY A 8 -5.62 -7.26 4.75
N GLN A 9 -5.65 -7.34 3.42
CA GLN A 9 -5.80 -6.18 2.52
C GLN A 9 -7.24 -6.02 1.97
N GLY A 10 -8.22 -6.67 2.60
CA GLY A 10 -9.63 -6.54 2.21
C GLY A 10 -10.20 -5.17 2.57
N SER A 11 -11.04 -4.60 1.71
CA SER A 11 -11.67 -3.29 1.89
C SER A 11 -12.59 -3.19 3.12
N GLY A 12 -13.10 -4.33 3.62
CA GLY A 12 -13.82 -4.43 4.89
C GLY A 12 -12.94 -4.33 6.14
N ILE A 13 -11.61 -4.35 5.99
CA ILE A 13 -10.62 -4.27 7.06
C ILE A 13 -10.03 -2.85 7.08
N LEU A 14 -10.86 -1.89 7.49
CA LEU A 14 -10.51 -0.46 7.48
C LEU A 14 -9.28 -0.13 8.36
N SER A 15 -8.99 -0.98 9.36
CA SER A 15 -7.80 -0.87 10.20
C SER A 15 -6.49 -1.03 9.42
N SER A 16 -6.51 -1.72 8.27
CA SER A 16 -5.38 -1.84 7.35
C SER A 16 -5.02 -0.49 6.71
N MET A 17 -6.01 0.40 6.52
CA MET A 17 -5.82 1.74 5.98
C MET A 17 -5.33 2.74 7.03
N VAL A 18 -5.78 2.63 8.28
CA VAL A 18 -5.37 3.52 9.39
C VAL A 18 -3.94 3.25 9.85
N LYS A 19 -3.49 1.98 9.80
CA LYS A 19 -2.14 1.59 10.20
C LYS A 19 -1.09 1.79 9.10
N ALA A 20 -1.52 1.98 7.85
CA ALA A 20 -0.60 2.10 6.73
C ALA A 20 0.02 3.50 6.65
N ASN A 21 1.35 3.57 6.58
CA ASN A 21 2.05 4.84 6.34
C ASN A 21 2.12 5.21 4.84
N ALA A 22 1.85 4.26 3.95
CA ALA A 22 1.84 4.42 2.51
C ALA A 22 0.99 3.33 1.86
N LEU A 23 0.54 3.58 0.63
CA LEU A 23 -0.13 2.58 -0.22
C LEU A 23 0.80 2.12 -1.33
N ALA A 24 1.08 0.82 -1.37
CA ALA A 24 1.76 0.21 -2.52
C ALA A 24 0.81 0.17 -3.72
N ILE A 25 1.28 0.65 -4.87
CA ILE A 25 0.59 0.55 -6.15
C ILE A 25 1.08 -0.72 -6.84
N ILE A 26 0.21 -1.70 -7.00
CA ILE A 26 0.48 -2.94 -7.73
C ILE A 26 -0.08 -2.79 -9.15
N PRO A 27 0.70 -3.09 -10.20
CA PRO A 27 0.18 -3.13 -11.58
C PRO A 27 -0.99 -4.10 -11.72
N GLU A 28 -2.00 -3.72 -12.52
CA GLU A 28 -3.21 -4.54 -12.71
C GLU A 28 -2.92 -5.92 -13.34
N GLU A 29 -1.87 -5.98 -14.16
CA GLU A 29 -1.37 -7.19 -14.81
C GLU A 29 -0.72 -8.20 -13.84
N TRP A 30 -0.54 -7.84 -12.56
CA TRP A 30 0.03 -8.74 -11.56
C TRP A 30 -1.07 -9.46 -10.77
N ASP A 31 -1.07 -10.78 -10.85
CA ASP A 31 -1.86 -11.66 -9.99
C ASP A 31 -1.27 -11.77 -8.58
N HIS A 32 0.05 -11.64 -8.47
CA HIS A 32 0.79 -11.66 -7.21
C HIS A 32 2.05 -10.77 -7.28
N ALA A 33 2.37 -10.10 -6.18
CA ALA A 33 3.62 -9.38 -6.01
C ALA A 33 4.60 -10.24 -5.18
N PRO A 34 5.68 -10.79 -5.77
CA PRO A 34 6.63 -11.62 -5.04
C PRO A 34 7.41 -10.80 -4.01
N ALA A 35 7.90 -11.47 -2.96
CA ALA A 35 8.73 -10.83 -1.95
C ALA A 35 9.99 -10.21 -2.58
N GLY A 36 10.25 -8.94 -2.24
CA GLY A 36 11.36 -8.18 -2.80
C GLY A 36 11.08 -7.48 -4.14
N ALA A 37 9.86 -7.60 -4.69
CA ALA A 37 9.44 -6.82 -5.85
C ALA A 37 9.52 -5.31 -5.57
N ARG A 38 10.01 -4.56 -6.55
CA ARG A 38 9.99 -3.09 -6.50
C ARG A 38 8.64 -2.58 -6.99
N VAL A 39 7.97 -1.79 -6.15
CA VAL A 39 6.67 -1.19 -6.44
C VAL A 39 6.69 0.29 -6.08
N ASN A 40 5.84 1.08 -6.73
CA ASN A 40 5.65 2.47 -6.36
C ASN A 40 4.78 2.55 -5.10
N CYS A 41 5.07 3.53 -4.24
CA CYS A 41 4.32 3.74 -3.02
C CYS A 41 3.83 5.20 -2.95
N LEU A 42 2.55 5.39 -2.65
CA LEU A 42 1.99 6.69 -2.32
C LEU A 42 2.05 6.88 -0.80
N PRO A 43 2.87 7.80 -0.26
CA PRO A 43 2.89 8.06 1.16
C PRO A 43 1.56 8.67 1.62
N GLU A 44 1.11 8.34 2.82
CA GLU A 44 -0.16 8.86 3.37
C GLU A 44 -0.20 10.40 3.38
N SER A 45 0.91 11.04 3.73
CA SER A 45 1.07 12.50 3.73
C SER A 45 0.79 13.16 2.36
N SER A 46 0.98 12.44 1.25
CA SER A 46 0.68 12.96 -0.09
C SER A 46 -0.82 13.06 -0.40
N ARG A 47 -1.69 12.41 0.39
CA ARG A 47 -3.15 12.59 0.29
C ARG A 47 -3.64 13.90 0.91
N LEU A 48 -2.94 14.42 1.91
CA LEU A 48 -3.33 15.65 2.62
C LEU A 48 -2.82 16.92 1.93
N SER A 49 -1.83 16.81 1.05
CA SER A 49 -1.25 17.90 0.26
C SER A 49 -1.97 18.18 -1.07
N GLY A 50 -3.18 17.61 -1.25
CA GLY A 50 -4.08 17.90 -2.38
C GLY A 50 -4.96 19.14 -2.17
N ARG A 51 -4.46 20.14 -1.45
CA ARG A 51 -5.06 21.47 -1.28
C ARG A 51 -4.06 22.55 -1.66
#